data_AF-A0A1T5G5D3-F1
#
_entry.id   AF-A0A1T5G5D3-F1
#
_cell.length_a   1.000
_cell.length_b   1.000
_cell.length_c   1.000
_cell.angle_alpha   90.00
_cell.angle_beta   90.00
_cell.angle_gamma   90.00
#
_symmetry.space_group_name_H-M   'P 1'
#
loop_
_entity.id
_entity.type
_entity.pdbx_description
1 polymer ?
#
loop_
_entity_poly.entity_id
_entity_poly.type
_entity_poly.pdbx_seq_one_letter_code
_entity_poly.pdbx_strand_id
1 'polypeptide(L)' 'MADISTVYTLRQAALILGETEDMLWEASIGMFSEDGSIRIIDDAFSDDDWAIARAFTEEGIENLKYIIDAIKAARR' A
#
# COMPACT_ATOMS: atom_id res chain seq x y z
N MET A 1 -18.04 11.13 6.79
CA MET A 1 -17.56 9.75 6.84
C MET A 1 -17.42 9.30 5.41
N ALA A 2 -16.20 9.21 4.90
CA ALA A 2 -15.95 8.56 3.62
C ALA A 2 -16.27 7.08 3.84
N ASP A 3 -17.29 6.59 3.14
CA ASP A 3 -17.61 5.17 3.16
C ASP A 3 -16.52 4.47 2.35
N ILE A 4 -15.75 3.57 2.98
CA ILE A 4 -14.69 2.82 2.29
C ILE A 4 -15.40 1.80 1.38
N SER A 5 -15.80 2.27 0.21
CA SER A 5 -16.51 1.47 -0.79
C SER A 5 -15.55 0.68 -1.68
N THR A 6 -14.29 1.12 -1.77
CA THR A 6 -13.29 0.55 -2.67
C THR A 6 -11.92 0.48 -2.00
N VAL A 7 -11.24 -0.65 -2.19
CA VAL A 7 -9.85 -0.88 -1.80
C VAL A 7 -9.08 -1.41 -3.00
N TYR A 8 -7.80 -1.04 -3.09
CA TYR A 8 -6.91 -1.37 -4.19
C TYR A 8 -5.79 -2.26 -3.68
N THR A 9 -5.53 -3.38 -4.33
CA THR A 9 -4.39 -4.24 -3.97
C THR A 9 -3.08 -3.48 -4.11
N LEU A 10 -2.03 -3.92 -3.43
CA LEU A 10 -0.68 -3.34 -3.54
C LEU A 10 -0.23 -3.19 -5.00
N ARG A 11 -0.46 -4.21 -5.82
CA ARG A 11 -0.18 -4.16 -7.25
C ARG A 11 -0.95 -3.06 -7.97
N GLN A 12 -2.24 -2.90 -7.67
CA GLN A 12 -3.05 -1.85 -8.29
C GLN A 12 -2.63 -0.46 -7.82
N ALA A 13 -2.31 -0.30 -6.54
CA ALA A 13 -1.77 0.95 -6.00
C ALA A 13 -0.42 1.30 -6.65
N ALA A 14 0.43 0.32 -6.94
CA ALA A 14 1.72 0.54 -7.60
C ALA A 14 1.53 1.08 -9.02
N LEU A 15 0.57 0.52 -9.76
CA LEU A 15 0.18 1.00 -11.08
C LEU A 15 -0.38 2.43 -11.04
N ILE A 16 -1.22 2.75 -10.04
CA ILE A 16 -1.79 4.09 -9.86
C ILE A 16 -0.70 5.12 -9.59
N LEU A 17 0.28 4.78 -8.76
CA LEU A 17 1.38 5.67 -8.37
C LEU A 17 2.52 5.71 -9.38
N GLY A 18 2.57 4.78 -10.34
CA GLY A 18 3.66 4.66 -11.30
C GLY A 18 4.96 4.14 -10.68
N GLU A 19 4.85 3.38 -9.61
CA GLU A 19 5.97 2.86 -8.82
C GLU A 19 6.04 1.33 -8.87
N THR A 20 7.10 0.75 -8.31
CA THR A 20 7.24 -0.72 -8.21
C THR A 20 6.53 -1.25 -6.97
N GLU A 21 6.14 -2.54 -7.03
CA GLU A 21 5.54 -3.24 -5.89
C GLU A 21 6.47 -3.24 -4.67
N ASP A 22 7.78 -3.44 -4.86
CA ASP A 22 8.79 -3.33 -3.79
C ASP A 22 8.79 -1.95 -3.12
N MET A 23 8.73 -0.86 -3.90
CA MET A 23 8.71 0.49 -3.35
C MET A 23 7.47 0.76 -2.51
N LEU A 24 6.30 0.30 -2.98
CA LEU A 24 5.06 0.40 -2.22
C LEU A 24 5.10 -0.48 -0.98
N TRP A 25 5.68 -1.67 -1.10
CA TRP A 25 5.86 -2.56 0.04
C TRP A 25 6.67 -1.84 1.12
N GLU A 26 7.86 -1.34 0.79
CA GLU A 26 8.71 -0.57 1.72
C GLU A 26 7.96 0.59 2.38
N ALA A 27 7.26 1.39 1.58
CA ALA A 27 6.47 2.52 2.08
C ALA A 27 5.33 2.08 3.02
N SER A 28 4.71 0.94 2.74
CA SER A 28 3.60 0.41 3.53
C SER A 28 4.03 -0.22 4.85
N ILE A 29 5.31 -0.58 5.05
CA ILE A 29 5.80 -1.25 6.27
C ILE A 29 5.39 -0.47 7.53
N GLY A 30 5.41 0.87 7.48
CA GLY A 30 5.04 1.73 8.60
C GLY A 30 3.57 2.15 8.68
N MET A 31 2.73 1.71 7.73
CA MET A 31 1.32 2.11 7.67
C MET A 31 0.41 1.14 8.41
N PHE A 32 -0.55 1.68 9.15
CA PHE A 32 -1.59 0.92 9.83
C PHE A 32 -2.95 1.08 9.14
N SER A 33 -3.98 0.41 9.68
CA SER A 33 -5.35 0.52 9.16
C SER A 33 -5.88 1.95 9.16
N GLU A 34 -5.45 2.77 10.13
CA GLU A 34 -5.81 4.19 10.24
C GLU A 34 -5.19 5.03 9.11
N ASP A 35 -4.06 4.60 8.57
CA ASP A 35 -3.38 5.22 7.44
C ASP A 35 -3.94 4.74 6.09
N GLY A 36 -5.00 3.94 6.10
CA GLY A 36 -5.60 3.35 4.90
C GLY A 36 -4.89 2.09 4.38
N SER A 37 -4.02 1.47 5.17
CA SER A 37 -3.37 0.19 4.83
C SER A 37 -4.09 -0.99 5.50
N ILE A 38 -4.72 -1.83 4.69
CA ILE A 38 -5.51 -2.98 5.13
C ILE A 38 -4.76 -4.26 4.80
N ARG A 39 -4.57 -5.13 5.81
CA ARG A 39 -4.02 -6.47 5.59
C ARG A 39 -5.14 -7.43 5.22
N ILE A 40 -4.98 -8.14 4.10
CA ILE A 40 -5.84 -9.22 3.66
C ILE A 40 -5.28 -10.53 4.22
N ILE A 41 -6.12 -11.32 4.89
CA ILE A 41 -5.78 -12.66 5.39
C ILE A 41 -6.61 -13.67 4.60
N ASP A 42 -5.94 -14.58 3.90
CA ASP A 42 -6.56 -15.66 3.13
C ASP A 42 -5.75 -16.95 3.37
N ASP A 43 -6.44 -18.08 3.46
CA ASP A 43 -5.83 -19.41 3.67
C ASP A 43 -5.04 -19.86 2.43
N ALA A 44 -5.36 -19.29 1.25
CA ALA A 44 -4.64 -19.54 0.01
C ALA A 44 -3.33 -18.73 -0.13
N PHE A 45 -3.06 -17.77 0.75
CA PHE A 45 -1.82 -16.99 0.70
C PHE A 45 -0.69 -17.74 1.40
N SER A 46 0.40 -17.95 0.68
CA SER A 46 1.66 -18.40 1.26
C SER A 46 2.43 -17.24 1.88
N ASP A 47 3.50 -17.55 2.62
CA ASP A 47 4.42 -16.52 3.13
C ASP A 47 5.02 -15.65 2.01
N ASP A 48 5.08 -16.14 0.77
CA ASP A 48 5.55 -15.37 -0.41
C ASP A 48 4.47 -14.44 -0.99
N ASP A 49 3.19 -14.65 -0.68
CA ASP A 49 2.08 -13.80 -1.13
C ASP A 49 1.84 -12.58 -0.23
N TRP A 50 2.67 -12.39 0.80
CA TRP A 50 2.61 -11.27 1.75
C TRP A 50 2.58 -9.88 1.07
N ALA A 51 3.25 -9.73 -0.08
CA ALA A 51 3.22 -8.50 -0.88
C ALA A 51 1.85 -8.24 -1.52
N ILE A 52 1.09 -9.28 -1.80
CA ILE A 52 -0.27 -9.24 -2.39
C ILE A 52 -1.34 -9.11 -1.29
N ALA A 53 -0.99 -9.53 -0.07
CA ALA A 53 -1.84 -9.49 1.13
C ALA A 53 -2.05 -8.09 1.72
N ARG A 54 -1.77 -7.02 0.96
CA ARG A 54 -2.10 -5.63 1.34
C ARG A 54 -3.04 -5.01 0.31
N ALA A 55 -4.03 -4.30 0.84
CA ALA A 55 -4.88 -3.40 0.08
C ALA A 55 -4.91 -2.02 0.72
N PHE A 56 -5.19 -1.02 -0.10
CA PHE A 56 -5.13 0.38 0.26
C PHE A 56 -6.45 1.06 -0.09
N THR A 57 -6.92 1.94 0.79
CA THR A 57 -8.01 2.87 0.46
C THR A 57 -7.50 3.97 -0.47
N GLU A 58 -8.40 4.81 -0.99
CA GLU A 58 -7.99 6.01 -1.73
C GLU A 58 -7.09 6.91 -0.88
N GLU A 59 -7.48 7.17 0.38
CA GLU A 59 -6.65 7.93 1.33
C GLU A 59 -5.30 7.23 1.60
N GLY A 60 -5.28 5.90 1.67
CA GLY A 60 -4.06 5.13 1.82
C GLY A 60 -3.10 5.27 0.64
N ILE A 61 -3.62 5.38 -0.59
CA ILE A 61 -2.81 5.65 -1.79
C ILE A 61 -2.21 7.06 -1.73
N GLU A 62 -2.96 8.06 -1.28
CA GLU A 62 -2.45 9.41 -1.10
C GLU A 62 -1.34 9.47 -0.04
N ASN A 63 -1.51 8.75 1.07
CA ASN A 63 -0.49 8.66 2.12
C ASN A 63 0.77 7.91 1.63
N LEU A 64 0.59 6.82 0.89
CA LEU A 64 1.69 6.09 0.24
C LEU A 64 2.51 7.02 -0.66
N LYS A 65 1.85 7.87 -1.46
CA LYS A 65 2.53 8.84 -2.31
C LYS A 65 3.44 9.76 -1.51
N TYR A 66 2.94 10.31 -0.40
CA TYR A 66 3.71 11.18 0.49
C TYR A 66 4.94 10.46 1.08
N ILE A 67 4.76 9.22 1.54
CA ILE A 67 5.84 8.41 2.10
C ILE A 67 6.90 8.09 1.03
N ILE A 68 6.47 7.70 -0.17
CA ILE A 68 7.36 7.39 -1.30
C ILE A 68 8.19 8.62 -1.69
N ASP A 69 7.56 9.79 -1.80
CA ASP A 69 8.27 11.05 -2.07
C ASP A 69 9.30 11.36 -0.96
N ALA A 70 8.95 11.13 0.31
CA ALA A 70 9.88 11.32 1.43
C ALA A 70 11.06 10.34 1.38
N ILE A 71 10.83 9.06 1.06
CA ILE A 71 11.89 8.05 0.90
C ILE A 71 12.82 8.44 -0.25
N LYS A 72 12.26 8.88 -1.40
CA LYS A 72 13.04 9.34 -2.55
C LYS A 72 13.88 10.57 -2.23
N ALA A 73 13.32 11.51 -1.47
CA ALA A 73 14.05 12.70 -1.03
C ALA A 73 15.21 12.35 -0.07
N ALA A 74 15.01 11.40 0.84
CA ALA A 74 16.05 10.96 1.78
C ALA A 74 17.17 10.12 1.13
N ARG A 75 16.89 9.47 -0.01
CA ARG A 75 17.87 8.70 -0.79
C ARG A 75 18.71 9.56 -1.75
N ARG A 76 18.53 10.88 -1.75
CA ARG A 76 19.19 11.85 -2.63
C ARG A 76 20.32 12.59 -1.93
#